data_AF-A0A937N1T9-F1
#
_entry.id   AF-A0A937N1T9-F1
#
_cell.length_a   1.000
_cell.length_b   1.000
_cell.length_c   1.000
_cell.angle_alpha   90.00
_cell.angle_beta   90.00
_cell.angle_gamma   90.00
#
_symmetry.space_group_name_H-M   'P 1'
#
loop_
_entity.id
_entity.type
_entity.pdbx_description
1 polymer ?
#
loop_
_entity_poly.entity_id
_entity_poly.type
_entity_poly.pdbx_seq_one_letter_code
_entity_poly.pdbx_strand_id
1 'polypeptide(L)'
;MKRTLTILTALLPAVTSASSAEKPNIVLIFADDLGYGDVGCYYTAGCSTNQQPYCFIENGLMLNMERATYRKPAGSWRSGMAAPDWVNETVDVRFTERAVSFIKAHHESSSEMPFFLYLPLSSPHSPHVTADFALGKSQAGVRGDMVWLVDWALGQVDAVLKEMGMTENVDN
;
A
#
# COMPACT_ATOMS: atom_id res chain seq x y z
N MET A 1 -56.51 -56.30 9.92
CA MET A 1 -55.28 -55.74 10.52
C MET A 1 -54.67 -54.72 9.56
N LYS A 2 -54.93 -53.42 9.75
CA LYS A 2 -54.32 -52.33 8.97
C LYS A 2 -53.51 -51.47 9.96
N ARG A 3 -52.19 -51.44 9.79
CA ARG A 3 -51.27 -50.67 10.64
C ARG A 3 -51.14 -49.26 10.06
N THR A 4 -51.70 -48.27 10.74
CA THR A 4 -51.53 -46.85 10.41
C THR A 4 -50.16 -46.40 10.92
N LEU A 5 -49.28 -46.00 10.01
CA LEU A 5 -47.95 -45.45 10.33
C LEU A 5 -48.05 -43.92 10.34
N THR A 6 -48.04 -43.33 11.53
CA THR A 6 -47.98 -41.87 11.71
C THR A 6 -46.52 -41.43 11.64
N ILE A 7 -46.15 -40.67 10.60
CA ILE A 7 -44.83 -40.04 10.49
C ILE A 7 -44.90 -38.69 11.22
N LEU A 8 -44.14 -38.56 12.30
CA LEU A 8 -43.96 -37.31 13.04
C LEU A 8 -42.82 -36.52 12.38
N THR A 9 -43.14 -35.53 11.56
CA THR A 9 -42.15 -34.59 11.01
C THR A 9 -41.75 -33.60 12.10
N ALA A 10 -40.54 -33.76 12.64
CA ALA A 10 -39.94 -32.78 13.54
C ALA A 10 -39.55 -31.52 12.74
N LEU A 11 -40.22 -30.41 13.02
CA LEU A 11 -39.88 -29.10 12.48
C LEU A 11 -38.63 -28.58 13.22
N LEU A 12 -37.46 -28.61 12.58
CA LEU A 12 -36.28 -27.94 13.13
C LEU A 12 -36.48 -26.42 13.05
N PRO A 13 -36.17 -25.66 14.11
CA PRO A 13 -36.17 -24.21 14.02
C PRO A 13 -35.07 -23.77 13.06
N ALA A 14 -35.44 -22.96 12.07
CA ALA A 14 -34.47 -22.27 11.23
C ALA A 14 -33.64 -21.33 12.11
N VAL A 15 -32.37 -21.64 12.28
CA VAL A 15 -31.39 -20.73 12.90
C VAL A 15 -31.17 -19.60 11.90
N THR A 16 -31.83 -18.47 12.11
CA THR A 16 -31.48 -17.23 11.43
C THR A 16 -30.19 -16.70 12.05
N SER A 17 -29.05 -16.92 11.40
CA SER A 17 -27.83 -16.17 11.72
C SER A 17 -28.06 -14.71 11.36
N ALA A 18 -28.16 -13.86 12.37
CA ALA A 18 -28.07 -12.42 12.19
C ALA A 18 -26.65 -12.09 11.71
N SER A 19 -26.53 -11.55 10.49
CA SER A 19 -25.29 -10.97 10.00
C SER A 19 -25.03 -9.69 10.79
N SER A 20 -24.02 -9.74 11.67
CA SER A 20 -23.47 -8.54 12.30
C SER A 20 -22.66 -7.80 11.23
N ALA A 21 -23.09 -6.58 10.92
CA ALA A 21 -22.34 -5.68 10.07
C ALA A 21 -21.08 -5.21 10.81
N GLU A 22 -19.97 -5.94 10.71
CA GLU A 22 -18.65 -5.42 11.10
C GLU A 22 -17.93 -4.88 9.87
N LYS A 23 -18.14 -3.60 9.60
CA LYS A 23 -17.40 -2.81 8.59
C LYS A 23 -15.91 -2.78 8.94
N PRO A 24 -15.00 -2.69 7.94
CA PRO A 24 -13.67 -3.29 8.06
C PRO A 24 -12.71 -2.52 9.00
N ASN A 25 -11.81 -3.29 9.63
CA ASN A 25 -10.69 -2.79 10.43
C ASN A 25 -9.50 -2.45 9.49
N ILE A 26 -9.22 -1.17 9.29
CA ILE A 26 -8.08 -0.70 8.49
C ILE A 26 -6.89 -0.45 9.43
N VAL A 27 -5.75 -1.06 9.17
CA VAL A 27 -4.49 -0.76 9.88
C VAL A 27 -3.47 -0.26 8.86
N LEU A 28 -3.19 1.04 8.94
CA LEU A 28 -2.13 1.73 8.21
C LEU A 28 -0.94 1.92 9.16
N ILE A 29 0.22 1.39 8.81
CA ILE A 29 1.45 1.62 9.57
C ILE A 29 2.42 2.42 8.71
N PHE A 30 2.80 3.60 9.20
CA PHE A 30 3.85 4.42 8.64
C PHE A 30 5.16 4.07 9.35
N ALA A 31 6.04 3.35 8.67
CA ALA A 31 7.39 3.08 9.18
C ALA A 31 8.42 3.39 8.11
N ASP A 32 9.50 4.05 8.53
CA ASP A 32 10.72 4.20 7.75
C ASP A 32 11.50 2.88 7.82
N ASP A 33 12.01 2.41 6.67
CA ASP A 33 12.98 1.30 6.57
C ASP A 33 12.59 -0.10 7.13
N LEU A 34 11.32 -0.44 7.36
CA LEU A 34 10.96 -1.83 7.74
C LEU A 34 10.75 -2.73 6.51
N GLY A 35 11.53 -3.81 6.39
CA GLY A 35 11.48 -4.77 5.28
C GLY A 35 11.06 -6.21 5.67
N TYR A 36 10.26 -6.80 4.77
CA TYR A 36 9.95 -8.21 4.47
C TYR A 36 9.22 -9.15 5.45
N GLY A 37 8.10 -9.72 4.97
CA GLY A 37 7.53 -11.00 5.41
C GLY A 37 5.99 -11.07 5.34
N ASP A 38 5.46 -11.99 4.51
CA ASP A 38 4.10 -12.57 4.55
C ASP A 38 2.88 -11.79 4.01
N VAL A 39 3.03 -10.56 3.52
CA VAL A 39 1.95 -9.81 2.84
C VAL A 39 2.33 -9.53 1.38
N GLY A 40 1.37 -9.29 0.49
CA GLY A 40 1.67 -8.80 -0.86
C GLY A 40 2.35 -7.44 -0.76
N CYS A 41 3.68 -7.42 -0.91
CA CYS A 41 4.48 -6.24 -0.59
C CYS A 41 5.08 -5.60 -1.84
N TYR A 42 5.07 -4.26 -1.87
CA TYR A 42 5.72 -3.42 -2.88
C TYR A 42 6.63 -2.40 -2.19
N TYR A 43 7.94 -2.49 -2.40
CA TYR A 43 8.96 -1.60 -1.78
C TYR A 43 10.23 -1.52 -2.65
N THR A 44 11.29 -0.90 -2.15
CA THR A 44 12.59 -0.77 -2.83
C THR A 44 13.65 -1.70 -2.27
N ALA A 45 14.62 -2.11 -3.09
CA ALA A 45 15.65 -3.09 -2.69
C ALA A 45 16.77 -2.54 -1.77
N GLY A 46 17.03 -1.23 -1.80
CA GLY A 46 18.07 -0.58 -0.99
C GLY A 46 17.50 0.15 0.23
N CYS A 47 18.29 0.26 1.30
CA CYS A 47 17.95 1.07 2.48
C CYS A 47 18.14 2.55 2.16
N SER A 48 17.03 3.29 2.18
CA SER A 48 16.74 4.49 1.40
C SER A 48 17.00 4.40 -0.12
N THR A 49 16.32 5.25 -0.88
CA THR A 49 16.47 5.40 -2.33
C THR A 49 17.85 5.94 -2.77
N ASN A 50 18.84 6.03 -1.88
CA ASN A 50 20.23 6.36 -2.18
C ASN A 50 21.17 5.13 -2.28
N GLN A 51 20.68 3.92 -2.03
CA GLN A 51 21.46 2.67 -2.09
C GLN A 51 21.03 1.77 -3.25
N GLN A 52 22.00 1.06 -3.82
CA GLN A 52 21.78 0.06 -4.87
C GLN A 52 21.30 -1.29 -4.28
N PRO A 53 20.60 -2.14 -5.07
CA PRO A 53 20.13 -1.87 -6.42
C PRO A 53 18.91 -0.94 -6.42
N TYR A 54 18.86 -0.08 -7.43
CA TYR A 54 17.76 0.87 -7.63
C TYR A 54 16.64 0.18 -8.42
N CYS A 55 15.79 -0.56 -7.73
CA CYS A 55 14.64 -1.22 -8.30
C CYS A 55 13.50 -1.33 -7.29
N PHE A 56 12.31 -1.54 -7.82
CA PHE A 56 11.15 -1.96 -7.05
C PHE A 56 11.17 -3.47 -6.86
N ILE A 57 10.64 -3.91 -5.73
CA ILE A 57 10.38 -5.31 -5.44
C ILE A 57 8.88 -5.47 -5.30
N GLU A 58 8.32 -6.47 -5.98
CA GLU A 58 6.92 -6.84 -5.89
C GLU A 58 6.84 -8.34 -5.63
N ASN A 59 6.15 -8.74 -4.56
CA ASN A 59 5.95 -10.16 -4.21
C ASN A 59 7.25 -10.98 -4.16
N GLY A 60 8.32 -10.37 -3.64
CA GLY A 60 9.62 -11.02 -3.52
C GLY A 60 10.50 -10.96 -4.78
N LEU A 61 10.03 -10.35 -5.87
CA LEU A 61 10.74 -10.27 -7.14
C LEU A 61 11.25 -8.86 -7.40
N MET A 62 12.56 -8.72 -7.67
CA MET A 62 13.13 -7.47 -8.16
C MET A 62 12.66 -7.22 -9.59
N LEU A 63 12.00 -6.10 -9.81
CA LEU A 63 11.41 -5.75 -11.10
C LEU A 63 12.47 -5.18 -12.06
N ASN A 64 12.41 -5.62 -13.32
CA ASN A 64 13.19 -5.11 -14.46
C ASN A 64 14.72 -5.13 -14.29
N MET A 65 15.23 -5.90 -13.33
CA MET A 65 16.67 -5.96 -13.04
C MET A 65 17.46 -6.70 -14.11
N GLU A 66 16.83 -7.54 -14.92
CA GLU A 66 17.42 -8.19 -16.09
C GLU A 66 17.85 -7.18 -17.17
N ARG A 67 17.35 -5.94 -17.11
CA ARG A 67 17.69 -4.83 -18.01
C ARG A 67 18.42 -3.69 -17.29
N ALA A 68 18.89 -3.93 -16.07
CA ALA A 68 19.48 -2.88 -15.26
C ALA A 68 20.77 -2.33 -15.90
N THR A 69 21.01 -1.04 -15.71
CA THR A 69 22.24 -0.36 -16.13
C THR A 69 22.98 0.21 -14.93
N TYR A 70 24.31 0.30 -15.01
CA TYR A 70 25.10 0.90 -13.96
C TYR A 70 24.99 2.43 -14.03
N ARG A 71 24.50 3.07 -12.96
CA ARG A 71 24.39 4.52 -12.83
C ARG A 71 25.48 5.06 -11.91
N LYS A 72 26.04 6.22 -12.27
CA LYS A 72 26.99 6.99 -11.45
C LYS A 72 26.41 8.40 -11.18
N PRO A 73 25.37 8.50 -10.33
CA PRO A 73 24.73 9.78 -10.03
C PRO A 73 25.69 10.74 -9.31
N ALA A 74 25.47 12.03 -9.49
CA ALA A 74 26.15 13.07 -8.72
C ALA A 74 25.46 13.29 -7.37
N GLY A 75 26.20 13.80 -6.36
CA GLY A 75 25.64 14.11 -5.05
C GLY A 75 25.72 12.96 -4.05
N SER A 76 24.74 12.86 -3.15
CA SER A 76 24.72 11.91 -2.01
C SER A 76 24.31 10.48 -2.38
N TRP A 77 24.22 10.15 -3.66
CA TRP A 77 23.64 8.91 -4.18
C TRP A 77 24.76 7.90 -4.39
N ARG A 78 24.56 6.63 -4.02
CA ARG A 78 25.59 5.61 -4.24
C ARG A 78 25.59 5.16 -5.70
N SER A 79 26.76 4.93 -6.28
CA SER A 79 26.83 4.36 -7.63
C SER A 79 26.35 2.90 -7.61
N GLY A 80 25.65 2.48 -8.66
CA GLY A 80 25.13 1.12 -8.68
C GLY A 80 24.16 0.78 -9.79
N MET A 81 23.72 -0.49 -9.78
CA MET A 81 22.75 -1.01 -10.75
C MET A 81 21.37 -0.40 -10.53
N ALA A 82 20.74 0.02 -11.61
CA ALA A 82 19.39 0.56 -11.60
C ALA A 82 18.53 -0.04 -12.69
N ALA A 83 17.30 -0.41 -12.33
CA ALA A 83 16.26 -0.77 -13.28
C ALA A 83 16.01 0.39 -14.27
N PRO A 84 15.63 0.09 -15.53
CA PRO A 84 15.44 1.11 -16.55
C PRO A 84 14.30 2.09 -16.20
N ASP A 85 13.30 1.65 -15.45
CA ASP A 85 12.15 2.45 -15.01
C ASP A 85 12.35 3.14 -13.66
N TRP A 86 13.55 3.07 -13.09
CA TRP A 86 13.87 3.74 -11.83
C TRP A 86 14.02 5.25 -12.01
N VAL A 87 13.22 6.02 -11.26
CA VAL A 87 13.27 7.49 -11.14
C VAL A 87 13.15 7.83 -9.66
N ASN A 88 14.18 8.45 -9.08
CA ASN A 88 14.26 8.71 -7.64
C ASN A 88 13.15 9.65 -7.15
N GLU A 89 12.82 10.64 -7.96
CA GLU A 89 11.85 11.70 -7.70
C GLU A 89 10.41 11.17 -7.55
N THR A 90 10.11 9.99 -8.10
CA THR A 90 8.74 9.46 -8.17
C THR A 90 8.53 8.16 -7.41
N VAL A 91 9.50 7.72 -6.60
CA VAL A 91 9.38 6.47 -5.82
C VAL A 91 8.15 6.51 -4.90
N ASP A 92 7.98 7.58 -4.13
CA ASP A 92 6.85 7.70 -3.20
C ASP A 92 5.51 7.89 -3.92
N VAL A 93 5.54 8.49 -5.11
CA VAL A 93 4.37 8.56 -6.00
C VAL A 93 3.96 7.15 -6.42
N ARG A 94 4.91 6.32 -6.84
CA ARG A 94 4.66 4.93 -7.26
C ARG A 94 4.16 4.08 -6.10
N PHE A 95 4.70 4.25 -4.89
CA PHE A 95 4.18 3.60 -3.69
C PHE A 95 2.73 3.99 -3.42
N THR A 96 2.42 5.28 -3.52
CA THR A 96 1.07 5.81 -3.34
C THR A 96 0.10 5.25 -4.39
N GLU A 97 0.48 5.25 -5.66
CA GLU A 97 -0.31 4.68 -6.75
C GLU A 97 -0.59 3.19 -6.54
N ARG A 98 0.41 2.43 -6.07
CA ARG A 98 0.24 1.00 -5.75
C ARG A 98 -0.69 0.78 -4.57
N ALA A 99 -0.58 1.57 -3.51
CA ALA A 99 -1.49 1.52 -2.37
C ALA A 99 -2.94 1.80 -2.77
N VAL A 100 -3.18 2.88 -3.53
CA VAL A 100 -4.51 3.21 -4.07
C VAL A 100 -5.03 2.07 -4.95
N SER A 101 -4.20 1.56 -5.86
CA SER A 101 -4.58 0.44 -6.74
C SER A 101 -4.95 -0.81 -5.96
N PHE A 102 -4.20 -1.14 -4.91
CA PHE A 102 -4.48 -2.26 -4.02
C PHE A 102 -5.83 -2.10 -3.32
N ILE A 103 -6.11 -0.93 -2.74
CA ILE A 103 -7.38 -0.65 -2.05
C ILE A 103 -8.56 -0.81 -3.02
N LYS A 104 -8.47 -0.24 -4.23
CA LYS A 104 -9.52 -0.37 -5.25
C LYS A 104 -9.72 -1.83 -5.65
N ALA A 105 -8.65 -2.55 -5.97
CA ALA A 105 -8.72 -3.96 -6.35
C ALA A 105 -9.33 -4.82 -5.23
N HIS A 106 -8.91 -4.60 -3.98
CA HIS A 106 -9.45 -5.32 -2.82
C HIS A 106 -10.94 -5.02 -2.60
N HIS A 107 -11.37 -3.76 -2.73
CA HIS A 107 -12.78 -3.39 -2.66
C HIS A 107 -13.61 -4.13 -3.73
N GLU A 108 -13.09 -4.23 -4.95
CA GLU A 108 -13.77 -4.90 -6.06
C GLU A 108 -13.84 -6.42 -5.89
N SER A 109 -12.77 -7.07 -5.42
CA SER A 109 -12.68 -8.53 -5.40
C SER A 109 -13.00 -9.18 -4.05
N SER A 110 -12.92 -8.43 -2.96
CA SER A 110 -12.88 -8.97 -1.59
C SER A 110 -13.38 -7.98 -0.53
N SER A 111 -14.43 -7.20 -0.85
CA SER A 111 -14.98 -6.13 0.01
C SER A 111 -15.25 -6.51 1.47
N GLU A 112 -15.66 -7.76 1.72
CA GLU A 112 -16.00 -8.27 3.05
C GLU A 112 -14.77 -8.70 3.89
N MET A 113 -13.61 -8.83 3.25
CA MET A 113 -12.37 -9.22 3.94
C MET A 113 -11.63 -7.97 4.41
N PRO A 114 -11.08 -7.95 5.64
CA PRO A 114 -10.15 -6.88 6.02
C PRO A 114 -8.84 -7.02 5.24
N PHE A 115 -8.15 -5.89 5.05
CA PHE A 115 -6.78 -5.86 4.52
C PHE A 115 -5.85 -5.13 5.47
N PHE A 116 -4.57 -5.44 5.35
CA PHE A 116 -3.49 -4.74 6.02
C PHE A 116 -2.64 -4.03 4.97
N LEU A 117 -2.50 -2.70 5.07
CA LEU A 117 -1.68 -1.91 4.15
C LEU A 117 -0.50 -1.30 4.91
N TYR A 118 0.69 -1.74 4.52
CA TYR A 118 1.94 -1.13 4.93
C TYR A 118 2.46 -0.24 3.81
N LEU A 119 2.60 1.08 4.07
CA LEU A 119 3.03 2.08 3.09
C LEU A 119 4.36 2.73 3.52
N PRO A 120 5.51 2.12 3.19
CA PRO A 120 6.82 2.63 3.57
C PRO A 120 7.31 3.72 2.62
N LEU A 121 6.87 4.96 2.82
CA LEU A 121 7.40 6.07 2.03
C LEU A 121 8.89 6.29 2.32
N SER A 122 9.66 6.60 1.29
CA SER A 122 11.10 6.87 1.35
C SER A 122 11.39 8.27 1.88
N SER A 123 10.45 9.21 1.71
CA SER A 123 10.56 10.57 2.22
C SER A 123 10.47 10.63 3.76
N PRO A 124 11.24 11.50 4.43
CA PRO A 124 12.13 12.53 3.87
C PRO A 124 13.61 12.11 3.89
N HIS A 125 13.90 10.81 3.76
CA HIS A 125 15.28 10.32 3.79
C HIS A 125 16.05 10.80 2.54
N SER A 126 17.38 10.94 2.68
CA SER A 126 18.24 11.20 1.52
C SER A 126 18.10 10.10 0.45
N PRO A 127 18.17 10.45 -0.85
CA PRO A 127 18.52 11.75 -1.39
C PRO A 127 17.37 12.75 -1.30
N HIS A 128 17.69 14.02 -1.07
CA HIS A 128 16.67 15.06 -0.99
C HIS A 128 16.16 15.43 -2.39
N VAL A 129 15.22 14.62 -2.88
CA VAL A 129 14.51 14.80 -4.15
C VAL A 129 13.02 14.55 -3.95
N THR A 130 12.20 15.14 -4.81
CA THR A 130 10.75 14.95 -4.77
C THR A 130 10.19 15.05 -6.20
N ALA A 131 8.92 14.70 -6.38
CA ALA A 131 8.24 14.78 -7.67
C ALA A 131 8.05 16.24 -8.09
N ASP A 132 8.06 16.51 -9.40
CA ASP A 132 7.97 17.87 -9.95
C ASP A 132 6.76 18.66 -9.42
N PHE A 133 5.61 18.01 -9.22
CA PHE A 133 4.40 18.68 -8.71
C PHE A 133 4.48 19.08 -7.23
N ALA A 134 5.41 18.48 -6.47
CA ALA A 134 5.63 18.76 -5.05
C ALA A 134 6.68 19.84 -4.82
N LEU A 135 7.50 20.18 -5.83
CA LEU A 135 8.53 21.21 -5.71
C LEU A 135 7.94 22.58 -5.33
N GLY A 136 8.54 23.20 -4.32
CA GLY A 136 8.19 24.53 -3.82
C GLY A 136 6.90 24.59 -2.98
N LYS A 137 6.24 23.46 -2.70
CA LYS A 137 4.97 23.45 -1.96
C LYS A 137 5.12 23.75 -0.46
N SER A 138 6.24 23.36 0.13
CA SER A 138 6.47 23.50 1.58
C SER A 138 7.00 24.86 2.01
N GLN A 139 7.59 25.63 1.08
CA GLN A 139 8.42 26.81 1.38
C GLN A 139 9.62 26.55 2.31
N ALA A 140 9.97 25.27 2.56
CA ALA A 140 11.05 24.84 3.46
C ALA A 140 12.16 24.07 2.72
N GLY A 141 12.31 24.33 1.41
CA GLY A 141 13.26 23.65 0.53
C GLY A 141 12.85 22.22 0.19
N VAL A 142 13.68 21.52 -0.58
CA VAL A 142 13.33 20.21 -1.15
C VAL A 142 13.00 19.17 -0.09
N ARG A 143 13.71 19.16 1.04
CA ARG A 143 13.40 18.24 2.16
C ARG A 143 12.03 18.54 2.79
N GLY A 144 11.62 19.81 2.84
CA GLY A 144 10.27 20.18 3.22
C GLY A 144 9.23 19.73 2.18
N ASP A 145 9.56 19.82 0.89
CA ASP A 145 8.69 19.38 -0.19
C ASP A 145 8.50 17.85 -0.19
N MET A 146 9.47 17.09 0.32
CA MET A 146 9.32 15.66 0.60
C MET A 146 8.33 15.39 1.73
N VAL A 147 8.35 16.18 2.80
CA VAL A 147 7.34 16.08 3.88
C VAL A 147 5.95 16.45 3.34
N TRP A 148 5.86 17.46 2.48
CA TRP A 148 4.62 17.78 1.78
C TRP A 148 4.14 16.62 0.89
N LEU A 149 5.06 15.91 0.22
CA LEU A 149 4.72 14.73 -0.58
C LEU A 149 4.16 13.59 0.29
N VAL A 150 4.67 13.40 1.52
CA VAL A 150 4.11 12.45 2.48
C VAL A 150 2.66 12.82 2.82
N ASP A 151 2.38 14.09 3.12
CA ASP A 151 1.02 14.57 3.37
C ASP A 151 0.10 14.34 2.16
N TRP A 152 0.58 14.66 0.95
CA TRP A 152 -0.15 14.38 -0.30
C TRP A 152 -0.46 12.89 -0.48
N ALA A 153 0.51 12.01 -0.22
CA ALA A 153 0.35 10.56 -0.36
C ALA A 153 -0.72 10.02 0.61
N LEU A 154 -0.70 10.45 1.86
CA LEU A 154 -1.74 10.13 2.85
C LEU A 154 -3.10 10.66 2.41
N GLY A 155 -3.15 11.86 1.84
CA GLY A 155 -4.35 12.42 1.23
C GLY A 155 -4.92 11.56 0.10
N GLN A 156 -4.08 10.91 -0.72
CA GLN A 156 -4.55 9.99 -1.76
C GLN A 156 -5.16 8.72 -1.16
N VAL A 157 -4.54 8.17 -0.11
CA VAL A 157 -5.06 6.99 0.61
C VAL A 157 -6.39 7.31 1.28
N ASP A 158 -6.48 8.44 1.98
CA ASP A 158 -7.73 8.90 2.60
C ASP A 158 -8.83 9.14 1.54
N ALA A 159 -8.49 9.77 0.41
CA ALA A 159 -9.43 10.01 -0.66
C ALA A 159 -10.02 8.72 -1.24
N VAL A 160 -9.20 7.68 -1.47
CA VAL A 160 -9.72 6.40 -1.98
C VAL A 160 -10.54 5.64 -0.94
N LEU A 161 -10.15 5.70 0.34
CA LEU A 161 -10.96 5.10 1.41
C LEU A 161 -12.33 5.76 1.51
N LYS A 162 -12.41 7.09 1.37
CA LYS A 162 -13.67 7.84 1.31
C LYS A 162 -14.49 7.48 0.07
N GLU A 163 -13.85 7.43 -1.10
CA GLU A 163 -14.48 7.02 -2.37
C GLU A 163 -15.17 5.65 -2.24
N MET A 164 -14.54 4.71 -1.53
CA MET A 164 -15.03 3.34 -1.36
C MET A 164 -15.93 3.14 -0.12
N GLY A 165 -16.26 4.22 0.61
CA GLY A 165 -17.12 4.14 1.80
C GLY A 165 -16.48 3.41 2.99
N MET A 166 -15.15 3.35 3.06
CA MET A 166 -14.40 2.59 4.06
C MET A 166 -13.97 3.43 5.30
N THR A 167 -14.46 4.65 5.46
CA THR A 167 -14.01 5.58 6.52
C THR A 167 -14.85 5.54 7.81
N GLU A 168 -15.93 4.76 7.86
CA GLU A 168 -16.87 4.76 8.99
C GLU A 168 -16.37 4.06 10.28
N ASN A 169 -15.05 3.96 10.51
CA ASN A 169 -14.48 3.46 11.77
C ASN A 169 -13.23 4.23 12.25
N VAL A 170 -13.04 5.48 11.80
CA VAL A 170 -12.05 6.40 12.41
C VAL A 170 -12.75 7.38 13.35
N ASP A 171 -13.56 6.84 14.28
CA ASP A 171 -14.27 7.64 15.28
C ASP A 171 -13.53 7.61 16.63
N ASN A 172 -12.95 8.77 16.97
CA ASN A 172 -12.47 9.27 18.27
C ASN A 172 -11.24 8.64 18.94
#